data_AF-A0A433JKV8-F1
#
_entry.id   AF-A0A433JKV8-F1
#
_cell.length_a   1.000
_cell.length_b   1.000
_cell.length_c   1.000
_cell.angle_alpha   90.00
_cell.angle_beta   90.00
_cell.angle_gamma   90.00
#
_symmetry.space_group_name_H-M   'P 1'
#
loop_
_entity.id
_entity.type
_entity.pdbx_description
1 polymer ?
#
loop_
_entity_poly.entity_id
_entity_poly.type
_entity_poly.pdbx_seq_one_letter_code
_entity_poly.pdbx_strand_id
1 'polypeptide(L)'
;MHLALNKLSIEEIITTIQLIPAQDDVLDLSSNDLVTRLSGTELNHTLVNSGEQIRKVYLADNELGYMDNPELITGLKGLKPLVQELSLNNNKFYQKTSEEMQEVMAALPEGIQHIDLMDNKFETKDTLELETILLAAPNSVHTIRISFTKTIDLIALRNQHKECELVKHSMFNAKQESQAAEAEEDKANAYQFI
;
A
#
# COMPACT_ATOMS: atom_id res chain seq x y z
N MET A 1 16.07 -17.66 4.09
CA MET A 1 15.95 -18.51 5.31
C MET A 1 14.71 -18.06 6.05
N HIS A 2 13.78 -18.97 6.38
CA HIS A 2 12.64 -18.64 7.24
C HIS A 2 13.11 -18.57 8.70
N LEU A 3 12.80 -17.47 9.39
CA LEU A 3 13.19 -17.25 10.77
C LEU A 3 11.99 -17.45 11.69
N ALA A 4 11.97 -18.59 12.39
CA ALA A 4 11.00 -18.86 13.44
C ALA A 4 11.42 -18.11 14.72
N LEU A 5 10.62 -17.14 15.11
CA LEU A 5 10.88 -16.30 16.27
C LEU A 5 10.41 -16.95 17.58
N ASN A 6 9.74 -18.11 17.51
CA ASN A 6 9.11 -18.77 18.66
C ASN A 6 10.09 -18.91 19.84
N LYS A 7 9.73 -18.34 20.99
CA LYS A 7 10.51 -18.32 22.25
C LYS A 7 11.74 -17.41 22.28
N LEU A 8 12.01 -16.65 21.21
CA LEU A 8 13.06 -15.63 21.22
C LEU A 8 12.54 -14.31 21.81
N SER A 9 13.34 -13.71 22.69
CA SER A 9 13.20 -12.31 23.10
C SER A 9 13.55 -11.37 21.94
N ILE A 10 13.16 -10.09 22.04
CA ILE A 10 13.46 -9.09 21.01
C ILE A 10 14.97 -8.96 20.73
N GLU A 11 15.82 -9.04 21.76
CA GLU A 11 17.28 -8.97 21.60
C GLU A 11 17.84 -10.18 20.85
N GLU A 12 17.31 -11.38 21.12
CA GLU A 12 17.69 -12.60 20.41
C GLU A 12 17.23 -12.56 18.95
N ILE A 13 16.04 -12.01 18.68
CA ILE A 13 15.54 -11.79 17.32
C ILE A 13 16.49 -10.87 16.55
N ILE A 14 16.83 -9.72 17.12
CA ILE A 14 17.73 -8.74 16.50
C ILE A 14 19.09 -9.36 16.21
N THR A 15 19.67 -10.05 17.20
CA THR A 15 20.94 -10.76 17.03
C THR A 15 20.87 -11.77 15.90
N THR A 16 19.77 -12.52 15.79
CA THR A 16 19.61 -13.54 14.75
C THR A 16 19.48 -12.93 13.36
N ILE A 17 18.72 -11.84 13.22
CA ILE A 17 18.54 -11.14 11.94
C ILE A 17 19.84 -10.50 11.46
N GLN A 18 20.67 -9.98 12.38
CA GLN A 18 21.98 -9.43 12.04
C GLN A 18 22.99 -10.50 11.56
N LEU A 19 22.76 -11.77 11.88
CA LEU A 19 23.58 -12.90 11.45
C LEU A 19 23.17 -13.48 10.08
N ILE A 20 22.16 -12.91 9.42
CA ILE A 20 21.79 -13.33 8.06
C ILE A 20 23.01 -13.14 7.14
N PRO A 21 23.42 -14.18 6.39
CA PRO A 21 24.58 -14.10 5.52
C PRO A 21 24.48 -12.97 4.49
N ALA A 22 25.62 -12.37 4.12
CA ALA A 22 25.67 -11.25 3.19
C ALA A 22 25.15 -11.57 1.77
N GLN A 23 25.16 -12.85 1.38
CA GLN A 23 24.60 -13.31 0.11
C GLN A 23 23.08 -13.53 0.14
N ASP A 24 22.48 -13.61 1.32
CA ASP A 24 21.05 -13.85 1.47
C ASP A 24 20.32 -12.50 1.53
N ASP A 25 19.52 -12.20 0.50
CA ASP A 25 18.78 -10.94 0.36
C ASP A 25 17.34 -11.01 0.88
N VAL A 26 16.95 -12.12 1.51
CA VAL A 26 15.59 -12.39 2.01
C VAL A 26 15.56 -12.45 3.53
N LEU A 27 14.75 -11.59 4.13
CA LEU A 27 14.30 -11.70 5.51
C LEU A 27 12.87 -12.26 5.52
N ASP A 28 12.72 -13.52 5.91
CA ASP A 28 11.42 -14.18 5.98
C ASP A 28 10.98 -14.38 7.44
N LEU A 29 10.01 -13.57 7.85
CA LEU A 29 9.36 -13.58 9.16
C LEU A 29 7.92 -14.09 9.07
N SER A 30 7.56 -14.82 8.01
CA SER A 30 6.19 -15.32 7.82
C SER A 30 5.76 -16.29 8.93
N SER A 31 4.46 -16.45 9.22
CA SER A 31 3.96 -17.45 10.18
C SER A 31 4.61 -17.38 11.58
N ASN A 32 4.74 -16.16 12.11
CA ASN A 32 5.32 -15.88 13.42
C ASN A 32 4.34 -15.26 14.42
N ASP A 33 3.05 -15.17 14.10
CA ASP A 33 2.02 -14.53 14.92
C ASP A 33 2.42 -13.12 15.39
N LEU A 34 3.06 -12.33 14.52
CA LEU A 34 3.74 -11.08 14.90
C LEU A 34 2.83 -10.13 15.71
N VAL A 35 1.52 -10.09 15.41
CA VAL A 35 0.55 -9.25 16.14
C VAL A 35 0.49 -9.55 17.65
N THR A 36 0.69 -10.80 18.06
CA THR A 36 0.68 -11.19 19.48
C THR A 36 2.06 -11.12 20.13
N ARG A 37 3.10 -10.94 19.32
CA ARG A 37 4.50 -11.15 19.66
C ARG A 37 5.27 -9.85 19.80
N LEU A 38 4.99 -8.89 18.93
CA LEU A 38 5.70 -7.64 18.80
C LEU A 38 4.69 -6.51 18.76
N SER A 39 4.91 -5.49 19.59
CA SER A 39 4.33 -4.18 19.38
C SER A 39 4.82 -3.55 18.06
N GLY A 40 4.15 -2.50 17.61
CA GLY A 40 4.57 -1.77 16.41
C GLY A 40 6.02 -1.26 16.50
N THR A 41 6.46 -0.84 17.68
CA THR A 41 7.83 -0.37 17.91
C THR A 41 8.85 -1.50 17.92
N GLU A 42 8.52 -2.68 18.43
CA GLU A 42 9.41 -3.84 18.39
C GLU A 42 9.53 -4.42 16.97
N LEU A 43 8.43 -4.42 16.19
CA LEU A 43 8.48 -4.76 14.77
C LEU A 43 9.36 -3.77 14.00
N ASN A 44 9.22 -2.47 14.27
CA ASN A 44 10.09 -1.46 13.70
C ASN A 44 11.56 -1.74 14.03
N HIS A 45 11.85 -1.96 15.31
CA HIS A 45 13.20 -2.21 15.80
C HIS A 45 13.82 -3.46 15.16
N THR A 46 13.01 -4.50 14.97
CA THR A 46 13.38 -5.73 14.24
C THR A 46 13.77 -5.43 12.79
N LEU A 47 12.95 -4.67 12.07
CA LEU A 47 13.15 -4.40 10.65
C LEU A 47 14.31 -3.42 10.38
N VAL A 48 14.50 -2.40 11.22
CA VAL A 48 15.61 -1.44 11.08
C VAL A 48 16.97 -2.12 11.25
N ASN A 49 17.05 -3.09 12.17
CA ASN A 49 18.25 -3.86 12.43
C ASN A 49 18.50 -4.99 11.43
N SER A 50 17.67 -5.11 10.38
CA SER A 50 17.98 -6.01 9.27
C SER A 50 19.23 -5.59 8.51
N GLY A 51 19.95 -6.59 7.99
CA GLY A 51 21.19 -6.36 7.26
C GLY A 51 20.99 -5.51 5.99
N GLU A 52 22.00 -4.72 5.62
CA GLU A 52 21.95 -3.83 4.44
C GLU A 52 21.82 -4.59 3.11
N GLN A 53 22.05 -5.90 3.09
CA GLN A 53 21.87 -6.76 1.93
C GLN A 53 20.41 -7.12 1.66
N ILE A 54 19.52 -6.97 2.64
CA ILE A 54 18.12 -7.39 2.51
C ILE A 54 17.42 -6.56 1.43
N ARG A 55 16.79 -7.25 0.48
CA ARG A 55 15.98 -6.68 -0.61
C ARG A 55 14.54 -7.16 -0.56
N LYS A 56 14.28 -8.30 0.07
CA LYS A 56 12.95 -8.91 0.14
C LYS A 56 12.59 -9.17 1.60
N VAL A 57 11.41 -8.72 2.01
CA VAL A 57 10.88 -8.95 3.35
C VAL A 57 9.55 -9.66 3.25
N TYR A 58 9.45 -10.83 3.87
CA TYR A 58 8.22 -11.63 3.89
C TYR A 58 7.63 -11.61 5.30
N LEU A 59 6.43 -11.06 5.41
CA LEU A 59 5.64 -10.96 6.63
C LEU A 59 4.31 -11.72 6.48
N ALA A 60 4.27 -12.75 5.64
CA ALA A 60 3.05 -13.49 5.35
C ALA A 60 2.48 -14.15 6.61
N ASP A 61 1.16 -14.34 6.71
CA ASP A 61 0.56 -15.18 7.76
C ASP A 61 0.93 -14.73 9.19
N ASN A 62 0.86 -13.43 9.47
CA ASN A 62 1.18 -12.85 10.77
C ASN A 62 0.01 -12.11 11.43
N GLU A 63 -1.18 -12.26 10.84
CA GLU A 63 -2.42 -11.63 11.27
C GLU A 63 -2.32 -10.11 11.49
N LEU A 64 -1.45 -9.43 10.72
CA LEU A 64 -1.18 -7.98 10.87
C LEU A 64 -2.43 -7.10 10.69
N GLY A 65 -3.51 -7.63 10.11
CA GLY A 65 -4.82 -6.99 10.03
C GLY A 65 -5.47 -6.73 11.38
N TYR A 66 -5.12 -7.48 12.43
CA TYR A 66 -5.57 -7.23 13.81
C TYR A 66 -4.69 -6.25 14.58
N MET A 67 -3.53 -5.87 14.04
CA MET A 67 -2.68 -4.85 14.66
C MET A 67 -3.32 -3.47 14.49
N ASP A 68 -3.33 -2.69 15.58
CA ASP A 68 -3.81 -1.30 15.55
C ASP A 68 -3.10 -0.52 14.44
N ASN A 69 -3.86 0.30 13.69
CA ASN A 69 -3.32 0.94 12.49
C ASN A 69 -2.04 1.77 12.73
N PRO A 70 -1.96 2.60 13.80
CA PRO A 70 -0.74 3.33 14.12
C PRO A 70 0.45 2.43 14.48
N GLU A 71 0.20 1.29 15.12
CA GLU A 71 1.25 0.32 15.44
C GLU A 71 1.78 -0.36 14.19
N LEU A 72 0.90 -0.80 13.30
CA LEU A 72 1.30 -1.41 12.02
C LEU A 72 2.12 -0.44 11.18
N ILE A 73 1.65 0.81 11.04
CA ILE A 73 2.38 1.87 10.35
C ILE A 73 3.75 2.10 10.99
N THR A 74 3.81 2.13 12.33
CA THR A 74 5.08 2.27 13.05
C THR A 74 6.03 1.13 12.74
N GLY A 75 5.53 -0.12 12.76
CA GLY A 75 6.31 -1.30 12.43
C GLY A 75 6.87 -1.26 11.01
N LEU A 76 6.01 -1.03 10.02
CA LEU A 76 6.40 -1.05 8.60
C LEU A 76 7.36 0.09 8.21
N LYS A 77 7.37 1.20 8.95
CA LYS A 77 8.40 2.25 8.79
C LYS A 77 9.83 1.77 9.09
N GLY A 78 9.98 0.62 9.74
CA GLY A 78 11.29 0.01 9.97
C GLY A 78 11.88 -0.66 8.73
N LEU A 79 11.09 -0.86 7.68
CA LEU A 79 11.58 -1.38 6.40
C LEU A 79 12.66 -0.44 5.84
N LYS A 80 13.81 -1.02 5.47
CA LYS A 80 14.94 -0.23 4.97
C LYS A 80 14.63 0.28 3.56
N PRO A 81 15.18 1.46 3.17
CA PRO A 81 14.98 2.02 1.83
C PRO A 81 15.46 1.12 0.67
N LEU A 82 16.28 0.11 0.94
CA LEU A 82 16.78 -0.84 -0.06
C LEU A 82 15.83 -2.02 -0.30
N VAL A 83 14.79 -2.19 0.51
CA VAL A 83 13.80 -3.26 0.34
C VAL A 83 12.95 -2.95 -0.90
N GLN A 84 12.90 -3.90 -1.84
CA GLN A 84 12.21 -3.81 -3.12
C GLN A 84 10.96 -4.68 -3.18
N GLU A 85 10.91 -5.76 -2.40
CA GLU A 85 9.79 -6.71 -2.38
C GLU A 85 9.26 -6.87 -0.96
N LEU A 86 7.96 -6.69 -0.78
CA LEU A 86 7.27 -6.86 0.49
C LEU A 86 6.11 -7.84 0.31
N SER A 87 6.14 -8.94 1.05
CA SER A 87 5.02 -9.89 1.09
C SER A 87 4.20 -9.69 2.35
N LEU A 88 2.94 -9.28 2.19
CA LEU A 88 1.95 -9.17 3.27
C LEU A 88 0.74 -10.09 3.02
N ASN A 89 0.91 -11.13 2.22
CA ASN A 89 -0.17 -12.07 1.92
C ASN A 89 -0.68 -12.78 3.19
N ASN A 90 -1.97 -13.13 3.19
CA ASN A 90 -2.66 -13.79 4.30
C ASN A 90 -2.46 -13.10 5.66
N ASN A 91 -2.62 -11.77 5.73
CA ASN A 91 -2.53 -11.00 6.97
C ASN A 91 -3.89 -10.55 7.51
N LYS A 92 -5.00 -11.06 6.98
CA LYS A 92 -6.36 -10.73 7.41
C LYS A 92 -6.70 -9.22 7.29
N PHE A 93 -6.13 -8.51 6.31
CA PHE A 93 -6.42 -7.07 6.13
C PHE A 93 -7.86 -6.73 5.76
N TYR A 94 -8.73 -7.72 5.50
CA TYR A 94 -10.18 -7.51 5.42
C TYR A 94 -10.80 -6.96 6.72
N GLN A 95 -10.07 -7.02 7.84
CA GLN A 95 -10.46 -6.40 9.11
C GLN A 95 -10.26 -4.88 9.12
N LYS A 96 -9.43 -4.34 8.22
CA LYS A 96 -9.13 -2.90 8.13
C LYS A 96 -10.09 -2.18 7.20
N THR A 97 -10.43 -0.95 7.53
CA THR A 97 -11.21 -0.08 6.64
C THR A 97 -10.40 0.29 5.40
N SER A 98 -11.08 0.83 4.39
CA SER A 98 -10.42 1.30 3.17
C SER A 98 -9.49 2.50 3.47
N GLU A 99 -9.85 3.36 4.42
CA GLU A 99 -9.04 4.48 4.90
C GLU A 99 -7.80 4.00 5.65
N GLU A 100 -7.96 3.06 6.57
CA GLU A 100 -6.83 2.50 7.33
C GLU A 100 -5.80 1.85 6.40
N MET A 101 -6.26 1.10 5.39
CA MET A 101 -5.36 0.51 4.40
C MET A 101 -4.67 1.56 3.53
N GLN A 102 -5.32 2.67 3.19
CA GLN A 102 -4.66 3.76 2.47
C GLN A 102 -3.51 4.34 3.31
N GLU A 103 -3.72 4.55 4.61
CA GLU A 103 -2.66 5.02 5.52
C GLU A 103 -1.49 4.02 5.62
N VAL A 104 -1.78 2.73 5.70
CA VAL A 104 -0.76 1.66 5.71
C VAL A 104 0.04 1.68 4.42
N MET A 105 -0.62 1.73 3.26
CA MET A 105 0.06 1.76 1.95
C MET A 105 0.91 3.02 1.80
N ALA A 106 0.38 4.19 2.17
CA ALA A 106 1.09 5.47 2.07
C ALA A 106 2.30 5.59 3.01
N ALA A 107 2.35 4.81 4.09
CA ALA A 107 3.46 4.81 5.03
C ALA A 107 4.65 3.92 4.61
N LEU A 108 4.51 3.15 3.53
CA LEU A 108 5.58 2.28 3.04
C LEU A 108 6.78 3.10 2.50
N PRO A 109 8.02 2.63 2.67
CA PRO A 109 9.19 3.33 2.12
C PRO A 109 9.22 3.35 0.58
N GLU A 110 9.82 4.40 0.02
CA GLU A 110 9.99 4.61 -1.44
C GLU A 110 10.96 3.62 -2.14
N GLY A 111 11.46 2.61 -1.42
CA GLY A 111 12.28 1.53 -2.01
C GLY A 111 11.44 0.43 -2.65
N ILE A 112 10.21 0.24 -2.20
CA ILE A 112 9.39 -0.93 -2.52
C ILE A 112 8.85 -0.82 -3.94
N GLN A 113 9.04 -1.87 -4.72
CA GLN A 113 8.60 -1.98 -6.11
C GLN A 113 7.48 -3.00 -6.29
N HIS A 114 7.46 -4.03 -5.45
CA HIS A 114 6.53 -5.15 -5.54
C HIS A 114 5.90 -5.44 -4.19
N ILE A 115 4.56 -5.48 -4.14
CA ILE A 115 3.81 -5.85 -2.94
C ILE A 115 2.94 -7.07 -3.23
N ASP A 116 2.98 -8.06 -2.36
CA ASP A 116 2.03 -9.15 -2.34
C ASP A 116 0.99 -8.96 -1.23
N LEU A 117 -0.27 -8.79 -1.63
CA LEU A 117 -1.44 -8.66 -0.77
C LEU A 117 -2.42 -9.85 -0.92
N MET A 118 -2.01 -10.95 -1.56
CA MET A 118 -2.88 -12.12 -1.75
C MET A 118 -3.52 -12.60 -0.45
N ASP A 119 -4.67 -13.26 -0.54
CA ASP A 119 -5.37 -13.88 0.59
C ASP A 119 -5.73 -12.92 1.74
N ASN A 120 -5.89 -11.64 1.42
CA ASN A 120 -6.42 -10.62 2.33
C ASN A 120 -7.87 -10.22 2.03
N LYS A 121 -8.55 -10.94 1.12
CA LYS A 121 -9.92 -10.69 0.64
C LYS A 121 -10.12 -9.34 -0.04
N PHE A 122 -9.09 -8.79 -0.70
CA PHE A 122 -9.24 -7.54 -1.46
C PHE A 122 -10.18 -7.69 -2.66
N GLU A 123 -10.44 -8.91 -3.12
CA GLU A 123 -11.44 -9.21 -4.14
C GLU A 123 -12.89 -8.92 -3.70
N THR A 124 -13.15 -8.71 -2.40
CA THR A 124 -14.48 -8.34 -1.91
C THR A 124 -14.70 -6.83 -1.84
N LYS A 125 -13.65 -6.02 -2.01
CA LYS A 125 -13.78 -4.55 -2.11
C LYS A 125 -14.33 -4.17 -3.48
N ASP A 126 -15.11 -3.10 -3.54
CA ASP A 126 -15.54 -2.60 -4.84
C ASP A 126 -14.36 -1.98 -5.62
N THR A 127 -14.59 -1.70 -6.90
CA THR A 127 -13.50 -1.24 -7.79
C THR A 127 -12.93 0.11 -7.36
N LEU A 128 -13.77 1.02 -6.87
CA LEU A 128 -13.33 2.36 -6.47
C LEU A 128 -12.55 2.30 -5.15
N GLU A 129 -13.05 1.56 -4.16
CA GLU A 129 -12.34 1.34 -2.89
C GLU A 129 -10.98 0.67 -3.10
N LEU A 130 -10.93 -0.33 -3.98
CA LEU A 130 -9.67 -1.00 -4.29
C LEU A 130 -8.71 -0.05 -4.99
N GLU A 131 -9.18 0.73 -5.96
CA GLU A 131 -8.36 1.70 -6.66
C GLU A 131 -7.77 2.74 -5.70
N THR A 132 -8.55 3.29 -4.76
CA THR A 132 -8.04 4.27 -3.79
C THR A 132 -6.98 3.67 -2.86
N ILE A 133 -7.18 2.44 -2.36
CA ILE A 133 -6.18 1.72 -1.56
C ILE A 133 -4.87 1.53 -2.35
N LEU A 134 -4.97 1.06 -3.60
CA LEU A 134 -3.80 0.76 -4.42
C LEU A 134 -3.05 2.04 -4.82
N LEU A 135 -3.75 3.13 -5.14
CA LEU A 135 -3.16 4.40 -5.52
C LEU A 135 -2.47 5.13 -4.37
N ALA A 136 -2.79 4.81 -3.11
CA ALA A 136 -2.11 5.33 -1.93
C ALA A 136 -0.67 4.79 -1.77
N ALA A 137 -0.31 3.72 -2.47
CA ALA A 137 1.05 3.18 -2.43
C ALA A 137 2.09 4.19 -2.98
N PRO A 138 3.35 4.17 -2.49
CA PRO A 138 4.42 5.02 -2.99
C PRO A 138 4.63 4.89 -4.50
N ASN A 139 5.13 5.95 -5.15
CA ASN A 139 5.27 5.99 -6.61
C ASN A 139 6.26 4.92 -7.13
N SER A 140 7.21 4.52 -6.29
CA SER A 140 8.14 3.42 -6.51
C SER A 140 7.47 2.05 -6.68
N VAL A 141 6.26 1.85 -6.14
CA VAL A 141 5.55 0.57 -6.28
C VAL A 141 4.99 0.45 -7.69
N HIS A 142 5.42 -0.59 -8.41
CA HIS A 142 5.04 -0.87 -9.79
C HIS A 142 3.97 -1.96 -9.89
N THR A 143 4.00 -2.95 -9.00
CA THR A 143 3.04 -4.06 -9.06
C THR A 143 2.49 -4.42 -7.69
N ILE A 144 1.19 -4.68 -7.62
CA ILE A 144 0.54 -5.25 -6.45
C ILE A 144 -0.19 -6.53 -6.85
N ARG A 145 0.17 -7.65 -6.23
CA ARG A 145 -0.58 -8.91 -6.38
C ARG A 145 -1.69 -8.96 -5.33
N ILE A 146 -2.94 -9.18 -5.74
CA ILE A 146 -4.09 -9.20 -4.81
C ILE A 146 -4.81 -10.55 -4.78
N SER A 147 -4.60 -11.40 -5.79
CA SER A 147 -5.03 -12.80 -5.79
C SER A 147 -4.13 -13.65 -6.69
N PHE A 148 -4.30 -14.97 -6.65
CA PHE A 148 -3.56 -15.92 -7.51
C PHE A 148 -3.62 -15.60 -9.01
N THR A 149 -4.68 -14.94 -9.46
CA THR A 149 -4.93 -14.65 -10.88
C THR A 149 -4.79 -13.17 -11.20
N LYS A 150 -4.58 -12.30 -10.21
CA LYS A 150 -4.66 -10.85 -10.39
C LYS A 150 -3.44 -10.14 -9.78
N THR A 151 -2.61 -9.63 -10.69
CA THR A 151 -1.56 -8.64 -10.40
C THR A 151 -1.93 -7.35 -11.11
N ILE A 152 -1.92 -6.25 -10.38
CA ILE A 152 -2.18 -4.91 -10.89
C ILE A 152 -0.85 -4.23 -11.22
N ASP A 153 -0.76 -3.70 -12.43
CA ASP A 153 0.28 -2.75 -12.83
C ASP A 153 -0.15 -1.35 -12.35
N LEU A 154 0.54 -0.83 -11.35
CA LEU A 154 0.25 0.47 -10.76
C LEU A 154 0.64 1.64 -11.66
N ILE A 155 1.60 1.45 -12.55
CA ILE A 155 1.97 2.50 -13.52
C ILE A 155 0.82 2.69 -14.49
N ALA A 156 0.29 1.59 -15.04
CA ALA A 156 -0.88 1.62 -15.90
C ALA A 156 -2.11 2.18 -15.17
N LEU A 157 -2.38 1.73 -13.94
CA LEU A 157 -3.50 2.23 -13.13
C LEU A 157 -3.40 3.75 -12.88
N ARG A 158 -2.24 4.25 -12.46
CA ARG A 158 -2.02 5.69 -12.23
C ARG A 158 -2.20 6.51 -13.50
N ASN A 159 -1.76 6.00 -14.65
CA ASN A 159 -1.94 6.69 -15.93
C ASN A 159 -3.42 6.75 -16.33
N GLN A 160 -4.13 5.63 -16.22
CA GLN A 160 -5.57 5.56 -16.47
C GLN A 160 -6.35 6.50 -15.54
N HIS A 161 -5.99 6.54 -14.26
CA HIS A 161 -6.60 7.42 -13.26
C HIS A 161 -6.42 8.90 -13.64
N LYS A 162 -5.19 9.30 -14.00
CA LYS A 162 -4.89 10.67 -14.45
C LYS A 162 -5.67 11.06 -15.69
N GLU A 163 -5.76 10.18 -16.68
CA GLU A 163 -6.55 10.41 -17.91
C GLU A 163 -8.04 10.58 -17.58
N CYS A 164 -8.59 9.72 -16.72
CA CYS A 164 -9.98 9.81 -16.28
C CYS A 164 -10.28 11.14 -15.58
N GLU A 165 -9.39 11.59 -14.70
CA GLU A 165 -9.52 12.89 -14.04
C GLU A 165 -9.45 14.06 -15.02
N LEU A 166 -8.53 14.04 -16.00
CA LEU A 166 -8.47 15.07 -17.04
C LEU A 166 -9.76 15.15 -17.87
N VAL A 167 -10.34 14.01 -18.23
CA VAL A 167 -11.62 13.95 -18.94
C VAL A 167 -12.74 14.56 -18.09
N LYS A 168 -12.85 14.19 -16.81
CA LYS A 168 -13.86 14.77 -15.89
C LYS A 168 -13.75 16.29 -15.80
N HIS A 169 -12.52 16.81 -15.66
CA HIS A 169 -12.28 18.26 -15.63
C HIS A 169 -12.69 18.94 -16.94
N SER A 170 -12.37 18.34 -18.10
CA SER A 170 -12.75 18.88 -19.40
C SER A 170 -14.27 18.93 -19.60
N MET A 171 -14.99 17.88 -19.17
CA MET A 171 -16.45 17.84 -19.25
C MET A 171 -17.11 18.87 -18.34
N PHE A 172 -16.56 19.08 -17.15
CA PHE A 172 -17.04 20.09 -16.22
C PHE A 172 -16.86 21.51 -16.79
N ASN A 173 -15.70 21.82 -17.37
CA ASN A 173 -15.43 23.11 -18.00
C ASN A 173 -16.34 23.36 -19.21
N ALA A 174 -16.48 22.38 -20.10
CA ALA A 174 -17.36 22.48 -21.27
C ALA A 174 -18.82 22.74 -20.88
N LYS A 175 -19.28 22.14 -19.77
CA LYS A 175 -20.62 22.39 -19.23
C LYS A 175 -20.78 23.84 -18.75
N GLN A 176 -19.76 24.42 -18.10
CA GLN A 176 -19.80 25.82 -17.69
C GLN A 176 -19.79 26.78 -18.89
N GLU A 177 -18.98 26.50 -19.91
CA GLU A 177 -18.92 27.30 -21.13
C GLU A 177 -20.25 27.28 -21.88
N SER A 178 -20.90 26.11 -22.00
CA SER A 178 -22.24 25.98 -22.59
C SER A 178 -23.28 26.81 -21.83
N GLN A 179 -23.27 26.76 -20.50
CA GLN A 179 -24.20 27.53 -19.66
C GLN A 179 -23.95 29.04 -19.74
N ALA A 180 -22.69 29.46 -19.86
CA ALA A 180 -22.34 30.86 -20.04
C ALA A 180 -22.79 31.39 -21.42
N ALA A 181 -22.61 30.60 -22.47
CA ALA A 181 -23.07 30.94 -23.82
C ALA A 181 -24.59 31.08 -23.89
N GLU A 182 -25.34 30.13 -23.30
CA GLU A 182 -26.81 30.20 -23.20
C GLU A 182 -27.27 31.47 -22.47
N ALA A 183 -26.62 31.81 -21.35
CA ALA A 183 -26.96 33.01 -20.58
C ALA A 183 -26.64 34.32 -21.32
N GLU A 184 -25.65 34.33 -22.20
CA GLU A 184 -25.30 35.49 -23.04
C GLU A 184 -26.28 35.63 -24.22
N GLU A 185 -26.68 34.52 -24.83
CA GLU A 185 -27.73 34.50 -25.86
C GLU A 185 -29.08 34.98 -25.31
N ASP A 186 -29.50 34.51 -24.14
CA ASP A 186 -30.73 34.95 -23.47
C ASP A 186 -30.72 36.45 -23.18
N LYS A 187 -29.58 37.00 -22.74
CA LYS A 187 -29.41 38.45 -22.55
C LYS A 187 -29.51 39.19 -23.87
N ALA A 188 -28.82 38.74 -24.91
CA ALA A 188 -28.84 39.39 -26.22
C ALA A 188 -30.26 39.44 -26.82
N ASN A 189 -31.01 38.34 -26.70
CA ASN A 189 -32.39 38.25 -27.14
C ASN A 189 -33.31 39.18 -26.34
N ALA A 190 -33.13 39.30 -25.02
CA ALA A 190 -33.92 40.21 -24.19
C ALA A 190 -33.78 41.69 -24.61
N TYR A 191 -32.63 42.10 -25.15
CA TYR A 191 -32.40 43.47 -25.64
C TYR A 191 -32.96 43.73 -27.05
N GLN A 192 -33.33 42.72 -27.83
CA GLN A 192 -33.91 42.91 -29.16
C GLN A 192 -35.41 43.25 -29.15
N PHE A 193 -36.08 43.13 -27.99
CA PHE A 193 -37.52 43.38 -27.83
C PHE A 193 -37.85 44.68 -27.07
N ILE A 194 -36.87 45.57 -26.86
CA ILE A 194 -37.02 46.90 -26.23
C ILE A 194 -36.69 47.98 -27.28
#